data_AF-A0A5R8PLC9-F1
#
_entry.id   AF-A0A5R8PLC9-F1
#
_cell.length_a   1.000
_cell.length_b   1.000
_cell.length_c   1.000
_cell.angle_alpha   90.00
_cell.angle_beta   90.00
_cell.angle_gamma   90.00
#
_symmetry.space_group_name_H-M   'P 1'
#
loop_
_entity.id
_entity.type
_entity.pdbx_description
1 polymer ?
#
loop_
_entity_poly.entity_id
_entity_poly.type
_entity_poly.pdbx_seq_one_letter_code
_entity_poly.pdbx_strand_id
1 'polypeptide(L)'
;MADQVSVDPEVLRAAAGRLDVLFTDSGTALRETDQAIADSHEAWKGEAVPAFARFITYLDDRRTLLEKNLGEMAESLKTTADSLAAQDQATADVLIGQTPQQPTSLNLQLGS
;
A
#
# COMPACT_ATOMS: atom_id res chain seq x y z
N MET A 1 -18.68 13.56 -17.11
CA MET A 1 -17.31 14.04 -16.88
C MET A 1 -16.81 13.26 -15.68
N ALA A 2 -15.88 12.32 -15.89
CA ALA A 2 -15.24 11.62 -14.78
C ALA A 2 -14.31 12.63 -14.11
N ASP A 3 -14.50 12.86 -12.82
CA ASP A 3 -13.65 13.72 -12.02
C ASP A 3 -12.24 13.11 -12.06
N GLN A 4 -11.31 13.76 -12.76
CA GLN A 4 -9.96 13.24 -12.93
C GLN A 4 -9.23 13.49 -11.62
N VAL A 5 -9.33 12.54 -10.69
CA VAL A 5 -8.58 12.55 -9.44
C VAL A 5 -7.10 12.39 -9.79
N SER A 6 -6.39 13.51 -9.87
CA SER A 6 -4.92 13.52 -9.96
C SER A 6 -4.38 13.14 -8.59
N VAL A 7 -3.95 11.89 -8.45
CA VAL A 7 -3.30 11.41 -7.24
C VAL A 7 -1.80 11.46 -7.46
N ASP A 8 -1.09 12.20 -6.61
CA ASP A 8 0.37 12.26 -6.61
C ASP A 8 0.96 10.88 -6.21
N PRO A 9 1.79 10.25 -7.06
CA PRO A 9 2.44 8.98 -6.74
C PRO A 9 3.30 9.02 -5.47
N GLU A 10 3.88 10.16 -5.10
CA GLU A 10 4.64 10.31 -3.86
C GLU A 10 3.75 10.18 -2.63
N VAL A 11 2.53 10.72 -2.68
CA VAL A 11 1.54 10.61 -1.60
C VAL A 11 1.12 9.17 -1.39
N LEU A 12 0.90 8.41 -2.48
CA LEU A 12 0.58 6.98 -2.38
C LEU A 12 1.75 6.17 -1.81
N ARG A 13 2.97 6.47 -2.23
CA ARG A 13 4.17 5.78 -1.72
C ARG A 13 4.40 6.08 -0.23
N ALA A 14 4.16 7.32 0.20
CA ALA A 14 4.18 7.69 1.61
C ALA A 14 3.06 7.00 2.41
N ALA A 15 1.85 6.88 1.86
CA ALA A 15 0.74 6.16 2.49
C ALA A 15 1.05 4.65 2.63
N ALA A 16 1.63 4.03 1.60
CA ALA A 16 2.09 2.65 1.66
C ALA A 16 3.16 2.44 2.74
N GLY A 17 4.14 3.36 2.85
CA GLY A 17 5.14 3.33 3.92
C GLY A 17 4.55 3.43 5.33
N ARG A 18 3.52 4.27 5.53
CA ARG A 18 2.82 4.36 6.83
C ARG A 18 2.08 3.07 7.18
N LEU A 19 1.51 2.38 6.20
CA LEU A 19 0.85 1.09 6.40
C LEU A 19 1.84 -0.01 6.76
N ASP A 20 3.04 0.00 6.18
CA ASP A 20 4.11 -0.94 6.52
C ASP A 20 4.59 -0.77 7.97
N VAL A 21 4.72 0.49 8.43
CA VAL A 21 5.00 0.80 9.84
C VAL A 21 3.87 0.32 10.74
N LEU A 22 2.61 0.64 10.40
CA LEU A 22 1.45 0.18 11.18
C LEU A 22 1.37 -1.34 11.27
N PHE A 23 1.70 -2.04 10.18
CA PHE A 23 1.78 -3.50 10.14
C PHE A 23 2.85 -4.02 11.10
N THR A 24 4.05 -3.42 11.07
CA THR A 24 5.16 -3.80 11.96
C THR A 24 4.82 -3.56 13.43
N ASP A 25 4.24 -2.41 13.76
CA ASP A 25 3.83 -2.05 15.12
C ASP A 25 2.72 -2.97 15.63
N SER A 26 1.72 -3.23 14.79
CA SER A 26 0.62 -4.16 15.12
C SER A 26 1.15 -5.58 15.35
N GLY A 27 2.04 -6.06 14.50
CA GLY A 27 2.67 -7.37 14.66
C GLY A 27 3.52 -7.47 15.94
N THR A 28 4.17 -6.39 16.34
CA THR A 28 4.93 -6.33 17.60
C THR A 28 3.99 -6.41 18.81
N ALA A 29 2.96 -5.56 18.86
CA ALA A 29 1.98 -5.58 19.95
C ALA A 29 1.24 -6.93 20.07
N LEU A 30 0.98 -7.58 18.93
CA LEU A 30 0.36 -8.89 18.87
C LEU A 30 1.25 -9.99 19.46
N ARG A 31 2.57 -9.95 19.21
CA ARG A 31 3.55 -10.88 19.81
C ARG A 31 3.71 -10.64 21.31
N GLU A 32 3.74 -9.38 21.75
CA GLU A 32 3.77 -9.05 23.18
C GLU A 32 2.52 -9.59 23.90
N THR A 33 1.36 -9.50 23.25
CA THR A 33 0.12 -10.07 23.76
C THR A 33 0.18 -11.60 23.85
N ASP A 34 0.72 -12.29 22.83
CA ASP A 34 0.92 -13.75 22.87
C ASP A 34 1.84 -14.17 24.01
N GLN A 35 2.91 -13.41 24.22
CA GLN A 35 3.86 -13.72 25.27
C GLN A 35 3.22 -13.54 26.66
N ALA A 36 2.48 -12.45 26.89
CA ALA A 36 1.74 -12.26 28.12
C ALA A 36 0.68 -13.36 28.37
N ILE A 37 0.02 -13.82 27.30
CA ILE A 37 -0.91 -14.95 27.35
C ILE A 37 -0.18 -16.23 27.77
N ALA A 38 0.93 -16.56 27.11
CA ALA A 38 1.72 -17.76 27.37
C ALA A 38 2.27 -17.77 28.80
N ASP A 39 2.80 -16.63 29.27
CA ASP A 39 3.33 -16.45 30.62
C ASP A 39 2.23 -16.60 31.68
N SER A 40 0.99 -16.28 31.34
CA SER A 40 -0.16 -16.42 32.25
C SER A 40 -0.77 -17.83 32.29
N HIS A 41 -0.35 -18.74 31.41
CA HIS A 41 -0.96 -20.06 31.24
C HIS A 41 -0.93 -20.90 32.52
N GLU A 42 0.15 -20.84 33.30
CA GLU A 42 0.27 -21.56 34.59
C GLU A 42 -0.65 -21.01 35.69
N ALA A 43 -1.13 -19.77 35.55
CA ALA A 43 -2.05 -19.15 36.50
C ALA A 43 -3.51 -19.59 36.29
N TRP A 44 -3.82 -20.20 35.14
CA TRP A 44 -5.20 -20.59 34.80
C TRP A 44 -5.57 -21.92 35.45
N LYS A 45 -6.70 -21.95 36.17
CA LYS A 45 -7.15 -23.14 36.91
C LYS A 45 -8.63 -23.41 36.71
N GLY A 46 -9.02 -24.69 36.82
CA GLY A 46 -10.41 -25.13 36.81
C GLY A 46 -11.13 -24.80 35.49
N GLU A 47 -12.39 -24.36 35.60
CA GLU A 47 -13.26 -24.08 34.45
C GLU A 47 -12.79 -22.91 33.58
N ALA A 48 -11.84 -22.09 34.06
CA ALA A 48 -11.27 -21.00 33.29
C ALA A 48 -10.40 -21.48 32.11
N VAL A 49 -9.75 -22.64 32.23
CA VAL A 49 -8.84 -23.20 31.21
C VAL A 49 -9.48 -23.31 29.82
N PRO A 50 -10.65 -23.98 29.64
CA PRO A 50 -11.29 -24.06 28.33
C PRO A 50 -11.83 -22.72 27.82
N ALA A 51 -12.20 -21.78 28.70
CA ALA A 51 -12.64 -20.46 28.30
C ALA A 51 -11.48 -19.62 27.77
N PHE A 52 -10.32 -19.66 28.43
CA PHE A 52 -9.11 -19.01 27.97
C PHE A 52 -8.60 -19.63 26.65
N ALA A 53 -8.61 -20.96 26.52
CA ALA A 53 -8.22 -21.61 25.26
C ALA A 53 -9.02 -21.08 24.06
N ARG A 54 -10.35 -20.95 24.20
CA ARG A 54 -11.22 -20.36 23.18
C ARG A 54 -10.88 -18.90 22.88
N PHE A 55 -10.60 -18.13 23.93
CA PHE A 55 -10.21 -16.73 23.79
C PHE A 55 -8.88 -16.60 23.01
N ILE A 56 -7.90 -17.46 23.28
CA ILE A 56 -6.61 -17.45 22.57
C ILE A 56 -6.80 -17.79 21.09
N THR A 57 -7.55 -18.84 20.77
CA THR A 57 -7.87 -19.19 19.38
C THR A 57 -8.55 -18.04 18.65
N TYR A 58 -9.52 -17.38 19.29
CA TYR A 58 -10.19 -16.22 18.70
C TYR A 58 -9.25 -15.03 18.44
N LEU A 59 -8.31 -14.76 19.35
CA LEU A 59 -7.31 -13.71 19.15
C LEU A 59 -6.36 -14.05 17.98
N ASP A 60 -5.96 -15.31 17.86
CA ASP A 60 -5.08 -15.78 16.79
C ASP A 60 -5.74 -15.69 15.40
N ASP A 61 -7.02 -16.05 15.31
CA ASP A 61 -7.81 -15.88 14.08
C ASP A 61 -7.89 -14.41 13.67
N ARG A 62 -8.13 -13.51 14.65
CA ARG A 62 -8.21 -12.06 14.38
C ARG A 62 -6.87 -11.47 13.98
N ARG A 63 -5.77 -11.93 14.57
CA ARG A 63 -4.41 -11.57 14.19
C ARG A 63 -4.13 -11.94 12.74
N THR A 64 -4.36 -13.20 12.40
CA THR A 64 -4.12 -13.72 11.05
C THR A 64 -4.90 -12.92 10.00
N LEU A 65 -6.16 -12.59 10.30
CA LEU A 65 -6.99 -11.76 9.43
C LEU A 65 -6.46 -10.33 9.29
N LEU A 66 -6.01 -9.72 10.39
CA LEU A 66 -5.46 -8.36 10.37
C LEU A 66 -4.16 -8.30 9.55
N GLU A 67 -3.24 -9.23 9.80
CA GLU A 67 -1.96 -9.30 9.06
C GLU A 67 -2.19 -9.48 7.57
N LYS A 68 -3.12 -10.37 7.18
CA LYS A 68 -3.52 -10.57 5.79
C LYS A 68 -4.07 -9.29 5.16
N ASN A 69 -5.06 -8.66 5.79
CA ASN A 69 -5.72 -7.47 5.23
C ASN A 69 -4.75 -6.29 5.08
N LEU A 70 -3.85 -6.10 6.05
CA LEU A 70 -2.83 -5.05 5.99
C LEU A 70 -1.81 -5.32 4.87
N GLY A 71 -1.36 -6.57 4.72
CA GLY A 71 -0.48 -6.97 3.61
C GLY A 71 -1.10 -6.74 2.25
N GLU A 72 -2.35 -7.17 2.05
CA GLU A 72 -3.11 -6.96 0.81
C GLU A 72 -3.28 -5.47 0.48
N MET A 73 -3.56 -4.64 1.49
CA MET A 73 -3.72 -3.19 1.30
C MET A 73 -2.40 -2.51 0.93
N ALA A 74 -1.30 -2.87 1.59
CA ALA A 74 0.03 -2.33 1.28
C ALA A 74 0.47 -2.71 -0.15
N GLU A 75 0.25 -3.95 -0.56
CA GLU A 75 0.57 -4.43 -1.92
C GLU A 75 -0.28 -3.73 -2.98
N SER A 76 -1.58 -3.55 -2.72
CA SER A 76 -2.50 -2.84 -3.62
C SER A 76 -2.08 -1.38 -3.83
N LEU A 77 -1.71 -0.67 -2.77
CA LEU A 77 -1.24 0.71 -2.85
C LEU A 77 0.09 0.81 -3.58
N LYS A 78 1.03 -0.10 -3.33
CA LYS A 78 2.30 -0.15 -4.04
C LYS A 78 2.09 -0.36 -5.54
N THR A 79 1.27 -1.36 -5.90
CA THR A 79 0.93 -1.67 -7.30
C THR A 79 0.27 -0.48 -7.99
N THR A 80 -0.64 0.22 -7.29
CA THR A 80 -1.32 1.41 -7.81
C THR A 80 -0.33 2.55 -8.05
N ALA A 81 0.57 2.82 -7.08
CA ALA A 81 1.59 3.84 -7.21
C ALA A 81 2.56 3.56 -8.38
N ASP A 82 2.98 2.31 -8.54
CA ASP A 82 3.88 1.91 -9.63
C ASP A 82 3.18 2.01 -11.00
N SER A 83 1.88 1.68 -11.08
CA SER A 83 1.09 1.86 -12.30
C SER A 83 0.94 3.33 -12.69
N LEU A 84 0.66 4.20 -11.73
CA LEU A 84 0.54 5.64 -11.96
C LEU A 84 1.87 6.24 -12.41
N ALA A 85 2.98 5.88 -11.76
CA ALA A 85 4.31 6.33 -12.18
C ALA A 85 4.65 5.89 -13.62
N ALA A 86 4.27 4.68 -14.02
CA ALA A 86 4.45 4.20 -15.39
C ALA A 86 3.60 4.98 -16.40
N GLN A 87 2.36 5.34 -16.04
CA GLN A 87 1.47 6.15 -16.87
C GLN A 87 1.99 7.58 -17.03
N ASP A 88 2.50 8.18 -15.96
CA ASP A 88 3.12 9.51 -15.99
C ASP A 88 4.35 9.53 -16.90
N GLN A 89 5.22 8.52 -16.79
CA GLN A 89 6.39 8.39 -17.66
C GLN A 89 5.99 8.23 -19.14
N ALA A 90 5.02 7.35 -19.42
CA ALA A 90 4.55 7.16 -20.80
C ALA A 90 3.92 8.44 -21.37
N THR A 91 3.21 9.21 -20.55
CA THR A 91 2.63 10.50 -20.94
C THR A 91 3.72 11.54 -21.20
N ALA A 92 4.75 11.59 -20.35
CA ALA A 92 5.91 12.44 -20.53
C ALA A 92 6.67 12.10 -21.83
N ASP A 93 6.87 10.82 -22.14
CA ASP A 93 7.55 10.37 -23.35
C ASP A 93 6.77 10.76 -24.62
N VAL A 94 5.44 10.65 -24.59
CA VAL A 94 4.58 11.12 -25.70
C VAL A 94 4.69 12.64 -25.87
N LEU A 95 4.65 13.41 -24.78
CA LEU A 95 4.79 14.87 -24.81
C LEU A 95 6.16 15.30 -25.36
N ILE A 96 7.24 14.63 -24.94
CA ILE A 96 8.60 14.87 -25.46
C ILE A 96 8.70 14.50 -26.94
N GLY A 97 8.12 13.37 -27.34
CA GLY A 97 8.06 12.93 -28.75
C GLY A 97 7.21 13.85 -29.64
N GLN A 98 6.30 14.64 -29.06
CA GLN A 98 5.47 15.62 -29.77
C GLN A 98 6.06 17.03 -29.80
N THR A 99 7.17 17.31 -29.11
CA THR A 99 7.85 18.61 -29.20
C THR A 99 8.34 18.84 -30.64
N PRO A 100 7.83 19.84 -31.39
CA PRO A 100 8.05 19.90 -32.83
C PRO A 100 9.49 20.32 -33.18
N GLN A 101 10.29 19.39 -33.73
CA GLN A 101 11.34 19.76 -34.70
C GLN A 101 10.69 19.95 -36.07
N GLN A 102 9.92 21.03 -36.23
CA GLN A 102 9.65 21.60 -37.54
C GLN A 102 10.39 22.94 -37.63
N PRO A 103 11.62 23.00 -38.19
CA PRO A 103 12.03 24.24 -38.81
C PRO A 103 11.03 24.50 -39.93
N THR A 104 10.18 25.51 -39.74
CA THR A 104 9.30 26.03 -40.78
C THR A 104 10.20 26.60 -41.88
N SER A 105 10.60 25.75 -42.83
CA SER A 105 11.17 26.20 -44.09
C SER A 105 10.05 26.91 -44.85
N LEU A 106 9.85 28.19 -44.55
CA LEU A 106 9.04 29.10 -45.34
C LEU A 106 9.66 29.16 -46.73
N ASN A 107 9.04 28.41 -47.64
CA ASN A 107 9.33 28.36 -49.05
C ASN A 107 9.17 29.79 -49.63
N LEU A 108 10.26 30.55 -49.71
CA LEU A 108 10.34 31.81 -50.42
C LEU A 108 10.31 31.53 -51.93
N GLN A 109 9.11 31.26 -52.41
CA GLN A 109 8.78 31.19 -53.83
C GLN A 109 7.97 32.45 -54.16
N LEU A 110 8.66 33.59 -54.24
CA LEU A 110 8.29 34.70 -55.12
C LEU A 110 9.39 34.72 -56.18
N GLY A 111 9.13 34.48 -57.47
CA GLY A 111 8.06 35.07 -58.26
C GLY A 111 8.65 36.29 -58.97
N SER A 112 8.96 36.10 -60.27
CA SER A 112 9.52 37.00 -61.31
C SER A 112 10.97 37.47 -61.14
#